data_AF-Q5VMK1-F1
#
_entry.id   AF-Q5VMK1-F1
#
_cell.length_a   1.000
_cell.length_b   1.000
_cell.length_c   1.000
_cell.angle_alpha   90.00
_cell.angle_beta   90.00
_cell.angle_gamma   90.00
#
_symmetry.space_group_name_H-M   'P 1'
#
loop_
_entity.id
_entity.type
_entity.pdbx_description
1 polymer ?
#
loop_
_entity_poly.entity_id
_entity_poly.type
_entity_poly.pdbx_seq_one_letter_code
_entity_poly.pdbx_strand_id
1 'polypeptide(L)' 'MIASVSPGTKFFAVCETGAQNIETLLKVIYELYTDFVLKNPFYEMEMPIRCELFDLNLAQVIQKDRVTLLGR' A
#
# COMPACT_ATOMS: atom_id res chain seq x y z
N MET A 1 -2.64 2.41 -13.07
CA MET A 1 -1.68 3.54 -13.17
C MET A 1 -0.42 3.12 -12.44
N ILE A 2 0.77 3.25 -13.02
CA ILE A 2 2.02 2.86 -12.34
C ILE A 2 2.56 4.08 -11.59
N ALA A 3 2.66 4.02 -10.27
CA ALA A 3 3.30 5.07 -9.48
C ALA A 3 4.44 4.47 -8.65
N SER A 4 5.67 4.90 -8.90
CA SER A 4 6.86 4.47 -8.15
C SER A 4 7.17 5.45 -7.03
N VAL A 5 7.34 4.97 -5.79
CA VAL A 5 7.51 5.84 -4.61
C VAL A 5 8.97 5.97 -4.12
N SER A 6 9.93 5.10 -4.48
CA SER A 6 11.36 5.30 -4.14
C SER A 6 12.32 4.37 -4.92
N PRO A 7 13.66 4.59 -4.92
CA PRO A 7 14.62 3.74 -5.62
C PRO A 7 14.91 2.47 -4.80
N GLY A 8 13.99 1.50 -4.84
CA GLY A 8 14.22 0.18 -4.24
C GLY A 8 12.96 -0.69 -4.17
N THR A 9 11.79 -0.07 -3.99
CA THR A 9 10.51 -0.79 -3.93
C THR A 9 9.48 -0.06 -4.79
N LYS A 10 8.84 -0.79 -5.71
CA LYS A 10 7.80 -0.26 -6.62
C LYS A 10 6.44 -0.82 -6.21
N PHE A 11 5.48 0.07 -5.98
CA PHE A 11 4.09 -0.28 -5.73
C PHE A 11 3.29 -0.12 -7.02
N PHE A 12 2.40 -1.07 -7.30
CA PHE A 12 1.56 -1.04 -8.49
C PHE A 12 0.10 -1.09 -8.07
N ALA A 13 -0.70 -0.14 -8.53
CA ALA A 13 -2.14 -0.13 -8.32
C ALA A 13 -2.88 -0.25 -9.67
N VAL A 14 -3.76 -1.23 -9.74
CA VAL A 14 -4.70 -1.40 -10.85
C VAL A 14 -6.05 -0.88 -10.40
N CYS A 15 -6.60 0.07 -11.15
CA CYS A 15 -7.83 0.77 -10.84
C CYS A 15 -8.59 1.08 -12.13
N GLU A 16 -9.89 1.33 -12.02
CA GLU A 16 -10.73 1.74 -13.14
C GLU A 16 -10.30 3.10 -13.72
N THR A 17 -10.65 3.33 -14.99
CA THR A 17 -10.42 4.60 -15.68
C THR A 17 -11.27 5.69 -15.03
N GLY A 18 -10.63 6.61 -14.29
CA GLY A 18 -11.30 7.68 -13.55
C GLY A 18 -11.14 7.59 -12.03
N ALA A 19 -10.48 6.55 -11.51
CA ALA A 19 -10.17 6.46 -10.09
C ALA A 19 -9.34 7.67 -9.62
N GLN A 20 -9.84 8.38 -8.62
CA GLN A 20 -9.19 9.53 -7.99
C GLN A 20 -8.37 9.07 -6.78
N ASN A 21 -7.43 9.90 -6.32
CA ASN A 21 -6.67 9.69 -5.07
C ASN A 21 -5.75 8.46 -5.01
N ILE A 22 -5.50 7.77 -6.13
CA ILE A 22 -4.59 6.60 -6.17
C ILE A 22 -3.18 6.95 -5.68
N GLU A 23 -2.67 8.14 -5.99
CA GLU A 23 -1.36 8.58 -5.49
C GLU A 23 -1.33 8.72 -3.96
N THR A 24 -2.41 9.23 -3.37
CA THR A 24 -2.54 9.36 -1.91
C THR A 24 -2.63 7.97 -1.27
N LEU A 25 -3.42 7.07 -1.84
CA LEU A 25 -3.50 5.67 -1.40
C LEU A 25 -2.12 5.01 -1.40
N LEU A 26 -1.35 5.16 -2.49
CA LEU A 26 -0.01 4.60 -2.60
C LEU A 26 0.98 5.19 -1.60
N LYS A 27 0.85 6.47 -1.23
CA LYS A 27 1.64 7.09 -0.15
C LYS A 27 1.32 6.45 1.20
N VAL A 28 0.04 6.25 1.53
CA VAL A 28 -0.36 5.58 2.79
C VAL A 28 0.15 4.14 2.84
N ILE A 29 0.07 3.41 1.72
CA ILE A 29 0.61 2.03 1.63
C ILE A 29 2.13 2.04 1.83
N TYR A 30 2.83 3.03 1.29
CA TYR A 30 4.27 3.18 1.50
C TYR A 30 4.61 3.43 2.97
N GLU A 31 3.84 4.29 3.66
CA GLU A 31 4.01 4.53 5.11
C GLU A 31 3.83 3.24 5.92
N LEU A 32 2.77 2.46 5.63
CA LEU A 32 2.55 1.15 6.24
C LEU A 32 3.72 0.19 5.98
N TYR A 33 4.26 0.18 4.76
CA TYR A 33 5.40 -0.65 4.42
C TYR A 33 6.65 -0.24 5.21
N THR A 34 6.94 1.05 5.34
CA THR A 34 8.03 1.54 6.19
C THR A 34 7.85 1.13 7.66
N ASP A 35 6.63 1.20 8.19
CA ASP A 35 6.37 0.96 9.61
C ASP A 35 6.37 -0.51 10.01
N PHE A 36 5.75 -1.37 9.21
CA PHE A 36 5.57 -2.78 9.54
C PHE A 36 6.60 -3.71 8.90
N VAL A 37 7.22 -3.30 7.79
CA VAL A 37 8.17 -4.15 7.05
C VAL A 37 9.60 -3.68 7.24
N LEU A 38 9.93 -2.44 6.89
CA LEU A 38 11.33 -1.97 6.96
C LEU A 38 11.87 -1.84 8.38
N LYS A 39 10.99 -1.58 9.36
CA LYS A 39 11.37 -1.55 10.79
C LYS A 39 11.38 -2.94 11.43
N ASN A 40 10.91 -3.99 10.75
CA ASN A 40 10.87 -5.32 11.33
C ASN A 40 12.28 -5.95 11.28
N PRO A 41 12.91 -6.25 12.44
CA PRO A 41 14.28 -6.77 12.48
C PRO A 41 14.40 -8.19 11.90
N PHE A 42 13.29 -8.89 11.70
CA PHE A 42 13.23 -10.24 11.12
C PHE A 42 12.90 -10.24 9.63
N TYR A 43 12.73 -9.07 9.02
CA TYR A 43 12.48 -8.98 7.58
C TYR A 43 13.79 -8.99 6.80
N GLU A 44 13.96 -10.01 5.97
CA GLU A 44 15.04 -10.07 4.99
C GLU A 44 14.57 -9.47 3.66
N MET A 45 15.39 -8.60 3.08
CA MET A 45 15.14 -8.08 1.73
C MET A 45 15.09 -9.24 0.74
N GLU A 46 14.27 -9.13 -0.31
CA GLU A 46 14.01 -10.18 -1.32
C GLU A 46 13.10 -11.35 -0.87
N MET A 47 12.69 -11.40 0.40
CA MET A 47 11.66 -12.34 0.88
C MET A 47 10.25 -11.75 0.71
N PRO A 48 9.22 -12.59 0.52
CA PRO A 48 7.85 -12.11 0.53
C PRO A 48 7.51 -11.49 1.88
N ILE A 49 6.74 -10.39 1.86
CA ILE A 49 6.24 -9.75 3.08
C ILE A 49 5.30 -10.72 3.78
N ARG A 50 5.68 -11.18 4.98
CA ARG A 50 4.90 -12.06 5.85
C ARG A 50 4.64 -11.38 7.20
N CYS A 51 4.04 -10.19 7.13
CA CYS A 51 3.71 -9.40 8.31
C CYS A 51 2.20 -9.28 8.43
N GLU A 52 1.60 -10.04 9.34
CA GLU A 52 0.13 -10.04 9.52
C GLU A 52 -0.41 -8.65 9.87
N LEU A 53 0.34 -7.87 10.67
CA LEU A 53 -0.04 -6.49 10.98
C LEU A 53 -0.06 -5.60 9.73
N PHE A 54 0.90 -5.78 8.82
CA PHE A 54 0.88 -5.07 7.54
C PHE A 54 -0.35 -5.45 6.72
N ASP A 55 -0.65 -6.74 6.59
CA ASP A 55 -1.79 -7.24 5.82
C ASP A 55 -3.14 -6.74 6.37
N LEU A 56 -3.31 -6.76 7.69
CA LEU A 56 -4.51 -6.25 8.37
C LEU A 56 -4.72 -4.76 8.13
N ASN A 57 -3.68 -3.94 8.30
CA ASN A 57 -3.77 -2.49 8.10
C ASN A 57 -3.97 -2.14 6.61
N LEU A 58 -3.31 -2.86 5.71
CA LEU A 58 -3.49 -2.69 4.27
C LEU A 58 -4.93 -2.98 3.84
N ALA A 59 -5.52 -4.08 4.32
CA ALA A 59 -6.91 -4.43 4.05
C ALA A 59 -7.89 -3.34 4.53
N GLN A 60 -7.66 -2.79 5.73
CA GLN A 60 -8.47 -1.71 6.28
C GLN A 60 -8.37 -0.43 5.45
N VAL A 61 -7.17 -0.04 5.02
CA VAL A 61 -6.95 1.13 4.17
C VAL A 61 -7.66 0.97 2.83
N ILE A 62 -7.54 -0.19 2.18
CA ILE A 62 -8.21 -0.48 0.90
C ILE A 62 -9.74 -0.46 1.06
N GLN A 63 -10.26 -1.03 2.15
CA GLN A 63 -11.70 -1.03 2.41
C GLN A 63 -12.24 0.39 2.61
N LYS A 64 -11.52 1.23 3.37
CA LYS A 64 -11.86 2.64 3.58
C LYS A 64 -11.83 3.44 2.28
N ASP A 65 -10.83 3.20 1.43
CA ASP A 65 -10.72 3.85 0.12
C ASP A 65 -11.89 3.45 -0.80
N ARG A 66 -12.26 2.16 -0.84
CA ARG A 66 -13.47 1.69 -1.56
C ARG A 66 -14.74 2.39 -1.12
N VAL A 67 -14.95 2.57 0.19
CA VAL A 67 -16.13 3.29 0.71
C VAL A 67 -16.10 4.75 0.28
N THR A 68 -14.92 5.37 0.23
CA THR A 68 -14.76 6.77 -0.23
C THR A 68 -15.06 6.93 -1.72
N LEU A 69 -14.79 5.90 -2.53
CA LEU A 69 -15.05 5.88 -3.96
C LEU A 69 -16.51 5.52 -4.30
N LEU A 70 -17.15 4.61 -3.55
CA LEU A 70 -18.55 4.18 -3.76
C LEU A 70 -19.58 5.11 -3.14
N GLY A 71 -19.17 5.96 -2.18
CA GLY A 71 -20.03 6.94 -1.52
C GLY A 71 -20.19 8.27 -2.25
N ARG A 72 -19.78 8.35 -3.53
CA ARG A 72 -19.95 9.51 -4.40
C ARG A 72 -20.88 9.19 -5.56
#